data_AF-A0A4D6H9F5-F1
#
_entry.id   AF-A0A4D6H9F5-F1
#
_cell.length_a   1.000
_cell.length_b   1.000
_cell.length_c   1.000
_cell.angle_alpha   90.00
_cell.angle_beta   90.00
_cell.angle_gamma   90.00
#
_symmetry.space_group_name_H-M   'P 1'
#
loop_
_entity.id
_entity.type
_entity.pdbx_description
1 polymer ?
#
loop_
_entity_poly.entity_id
_entity_poly.type
_entity_poly.pdbx_seq_one_letter_code
_entity_poly.pdbx_strand_id
1 'polypeptide(L)'
;MSSEEAYVPGVVRWFIVAIVLGLVLVAAFWRPESAVTRPGPLGLLDERTWVEGASYGVLTLTLLYAISPASSSGTISPLFVPIFVLSLACLLEAGQALTGVATFEAVDLVAAAACSIGVTLVWDAGRRAIRLPPA
;
A
#
# COMPACT_ATOMS: atom_id res chain seq x y z
N MET A 1 0.02 -31.05 -18.86
CA MET A 1 0.33 -29.63 -19.13
C MET A 1 0.26 -28.92 -17.80
N SER A 2 1.41 -28.51 -17.27
CA SER A 2 1.60 -28.08 -15.89
C SER A 2 0.94 -26.71 -15.67
N SER A 3 0.19 -26.61 -14.59
CA SER A 3 -0.45 -25.38 -14.09
C SER A 3 0.53 -24.27 -13.66
N GLU A 4 1.82 -24.40 -13.97
CA GLU A 4 2.87 -23.43 -13.64
C GLU A 4 3.08 -22.38 -14.75
N GLU A 5 2.56 -22.59 -15.96
CA GLU A 5 2.73 -21.65 -17.09
C GLU A 5 1.81 -20.42 -17.02
N ALA A 6 0.86 -20.36 -16.07
CA ALA A 6 -0.15 -19.29 -16.00
C ALA A 6 0.18 -18.16 -15.01
N TYR A 7 1.30 -18.23 -14.28
CA TYR A 7 1.60 -17.28 -13.21
C TYR A 7 2.66 -16.26 -13.62
N VAL A 8 2.39 -14.96 -13.37
CA VAL A 8 3.33 -13.88 -13.66
C VAL A 8 4.65 -14.12 -12.91
N PRO A 9 5.83 -14.05 -13.58
CA PRO A 9 7.11 -14.31 -12.92
C PRO A 9 7.30 -13.46 -11.66
N GLY A 10 7.90 -14.06 -10.62
CA GLY A 10 8.13 -13.37 -9.34
C GLY A 10 8.89 -12.06 -9.50
N VAL A 11 9.88 -12.02 -10.39
CA VAL A 11 10.66 -10.82 -10.72
C VAL A 11 9.77 -9.68 -11.20
N VAL A 12 8.82 -9.96 -12.08
CA VAL A 12 7.89 -8.94 -12.62
C VAL A 12 6.98 -8.39 -11.51
N ARG A 13 6.52 -9.25 -10.61
CA ARG A 13 5.64 -8.86 -9.50
C ARG A 13 6.36 -7.96 -8.50
N TRP A 14 7.60 -8.31 -8.15
CA TRP A 14 8.43 -7.46 -7.30
C TRP A 14 8.86 -6.17 -8.00
N PHE A 15 9.04 -6.19 -9.33
CA PHE A 15 9.28 -5.00 -10.11
C PHE A 15 8.09 -4.03 -10.06
N ILE A 16 6.86 -4.53 -10.10
CA ILE A 16 5.65 -3.71 -9.88
C ILE A 16 5.67 -3.06 -8.49
N VAL A 17 6.00 -3.83 -7.44
CA VAL A 17 6.15 -3.27 -6.08
C VAL A 17 7.19 -2.16 -6.05
N ALA A 18 8.35 -2.36 -6.68
CA ALA A 18 9.41 -1.36 -6.74
C ALA A 18 8.97 -0.09 -7.47
N ILE A 19 8.23 -0.21 -8.57
CA ILE A 19 7.66 0.95 -9.29
C ILE A 19 6.68 1.71 -8.39
N VAL A 20 5.72 1.00 -7.79
CA VAL A 20 4.70 1.64 -6.94
C VAL A 20 5.35 2.31 -5.74
N LEU A 21 6.29 1.64 -5.07
CA LEU A 21 7.06 2.22 -3.98
C LEU A 21 7.85 3.46 -4.44
N GLY A 22 8.51 3.39 -5.60
CA GLY A 22 9.24 4.52 -6.17
C GLY A 22 8.32 5.71 -6.44
N LEU A 23 7.12 5.48 -6.97
CA LEU A 23 6.12 6.53 -7.20
C LEU A 23 5.64 7.14 -5.89
N VAL A 24 5.39 6.34 -4.85
CA VAL A 24 5.04 6.82 -3.50
C VAL A 24 6.16 7.71 -2.93
N LEU A 25 7.42 7.28 -3.06
CA LEU A 25 8.57 8.06 -2.58
C LEU A 25 8.71 9.39 -3.35
N VAL A 26 8.60 9.36 -4.67
CA VAL A 26 8.65 10.59 -5.48
C VAL A 26 7.50 11.52 -5.09
N ALA A 27 6.28 11.00 -4.97
CA ALA A 27 5.12 11.80 -4.56
C ALA A 27 5.26 12.38 -3.15
N ALA A 28 5.89 11.64 -2.23
CA ALA A 28 6.13 12.09 -0.86
C ALA A 28 7.11 13.27 -0.80
N PHE A 29 8.19 13.25 -1.59
CA PHE A 29 9.25 14.25 -1.50
C PHE A 29 9.20 15.36 -2.57
N TRP A 30 8.54 15.13 -3.70
CA TRP A 30 8.46 16.06 -4.82
C TRP A 30 7.17 16.89 -4.82
N ARG A 31 6.57 17.20 -3.66
CA ARG A 31 5.31 17.99 -3.64
C ARG A 31 5.55 19.40 -4.19
N PRO A 32 4.94 19.79 -5.33
CA PRO A 32 4.91 21.17 -5.77
C PRO A 32 3.73 21.87 -5.09
N GLU A 33 4.05 22.89 -4.29
CA GLU A 33 3.12 23.86 -3.68
C GLU A 33 2.17 23.37 -2.57
N SER A 34 1.79 24.33 -1.72
CA SER A 34 0.83 24.20 -0.64
C SER A 34 -0.51 23.75 -1.21
N ALA A 35 -0.90 22.50 -0.94
CA ALA A 35 -2.14 21.92 -1.44
C ALA A 35 -3.33 22.84 -1.17
N VAL A 36 -4.03 23.26 -2.23
CA VAL A 36 -5.37 23.83 -2.11
C VAL A 36 -6.23 22.77 -1.41
N THR A 37 -6.75 23.08 -0.23
CA THR A 37 -7.62 22.17 0.53
C THR A 37 -8.92 21.94 -0.22
N ARG A 38 -8.95 20.85 -0.99
CA ARG A 38 -10.14 20.36 -1.67
C ARG A 38 -10.70 19.18 -0.90
N PRO A 39 -12.03 19.07 -0.74
CA PRO A 39 -12.63 17.90 -0.14
C PRO A 39 -12.39 16.68 -1.04
N GLY A 40 -12.00 15.55 -0.44
CA GLY A 40 -11.81 14.29 -1.13
C GLY A 40 -13.14 13.64 -1.57
N PRO A 41 -13.08 12.47 -2.24
CA PRO A 41 -14.20 11.85 -2.97
C PRO A 41 -15.46 11.47 -2.16
N LEU A 42 -15.52 11.75 -0.86
CA LEU A 42 -16.71 11.56 -0.01
C LEU A 42 -16.97 12.75 0.93
N GLY A 43 -16.20 13.84 0.82
CA GLY A 43 -16.30 15.02 1.69
C GLY A 43 -15.89 14.79 3.16
N LEU A 44 -15.38 13.61 3.50
CA LEU A 44 -15.00 13.24 4.88
C LEU A 44 -13.56 13.63 5.26
N LEU A 45 -12.67 13.67 4.27
CA LEU A 45 -11.25 13.98 4.43
C LEU A 45 -10.83 14.84 3.24
N ASP A 46 -9.73 15.56 3.39
CA ASP A 46 -9.14 16.33 2.31
C ASP A 46 -8.60 15.41 1.20
N GLU A 47 -8.52 15.94 -0.01
CA GLU A 47 -7.99 15.24 -1.19
C GLU A 47 -6.59 14.68 -0.92
N ARG A 48 -5.74 15.44 -0.22
CA ARG A 48 -4.39 15.02 0.20
C ARG A 48 -4.44 13.72 0.99
N THR A 49 -5.17 13.69 2.09
CA THR A 49 -5.27 12.52 2.98
C THR A 49 -5.87 11.32 2.26
N TRP A 50 -6.81 11.57 1.34
CA TRP A 50 -7.36 10.52 0.48
C TRP A 50 -6.31 9.91 -0.46
N VAL A 51 -5.54 10.74 -1.14
CA VAL A 51 -4.45 10.30 -2.03
C VAL A 51 -3.39 9.54 -1.24
N GLU A 52 -3.05 10.03 -0.05
CA GLU A 52 -2.09 9.39 0.85
C GLU A 52 -2.56 7.97 1.20
N GLY A 53 -3.77 7.85 1.76
CA GLY A 53 -4.36 6.55 2.11
C GLY A 53 -4.48 5.61 0.92
N ALA A 54 -4.96 6.11 -0.23
CA ALA A 54 -5.08 5.31 -1.45
C ALA A 54 -3.73 4.80 -1.95
N SER A 55 -2.67 5.62 -1.88
CA SER A 55 -1.33 5.23 -2.31
C SER A 55 -0.79 4.05 -1.49
N TYR A 56 -0.97 4.09 -0.17
CA TYR A 56 -0.63 2.97 0.70
C TYR A 56 -1.54 1.77 0.50
N GLY A 57 -2.83 1.97 0.19
CA GLY A 57 -3.73 0.88 -0.20
C GLY A 57 -3.26 0.15 -1.46
N VAL A 58 -2.82 0.90 -2.49
CA VAL A 58 -2.26 0.32 -3.72
C VAL A 58 -0.95 -0.41 -3.44
N LEU A 59 -0.07 0.17 -2.62
CA LEU A 59 1.17 -0.50 -2.19
C LEU A 59 0.87 -1.82 -1.48
N THR A 60 -0.08 -1.82 -0.53
CA THR A 60 -0.54 -3.04 0.16
C THR A 60 -1.04 -4.10 -0.81
N LEU A 61 -1.87 -3.71 -1.79
CA LEU A 61 -2.37 -4.64 -2.80
C LEU A 61 -1.22 -5.25 -3.61
N THR A 62 -0.24 -4.44 -4.02
CA THR A 62 0.89 -4.92 -4.82
C THR A 62 1.80 -5.85 -4.02
N LEU A 63 2.00 -5.59 -2.73
CA LEU A 63 2.73 -6.47 -1.81
C LEU A 63 2.01 -7.81 -1.61
N LEU A 64 0.71 -7.78 -1.34
CA LEU A 64 -0.13 -8.99 -1.25
C LEU A 64 -0.09 -9.80 -2.54
N TYR A 65 -0.17 -9.11 -3.68
CA TYR A 65 -0.01 -9.73 -4.98
C TYR A 65 1.39 -10.31 -5.18
N ALA A 66 2.46 -9.67 -4.68
CA ALA A 66 3.87 -10.08 -4.77
C ALA A 66 4.28 -11.21 -3.79
N ILE A 67 3.49 -11.50 -2.76
CA ILE A 67 3.71 -12.65 -1.86
C ILE A 67 2.82 -13.87 -2.14
N SER A 68 1.69 -13.68 -2.84
CA SER A 68 0.62 -14.68 -3.03
C SER A 68 0.99 -16.13 -3.44
N PRO A 69 1.99 -16.42 -4.31
CA PRO A 69 2.42 -17.78 -4.68
C PRO A 69 3.55 -18.30 -3.82
N ALA A 70 4.29 -17.41 -3.15
CA ALA A 70 5.38 -17.80 -2.26
C ALA A 70 4.84 -18.39 -0.95
N SER A 71 3.53 -18.32 -0.70
CA SER A 71 2.88 -18.84 0.52
C SER A 71 2.68 -20.36 0.53
N SER A 72 3.01 -21.10 -0.55
CA SER A 72 2.98 -22.57 -0.52
C SER A 72 4.03 -23.18 0.43
N SER A 73 5.03 -22.39 0.86
CA SER A 73 6.02 -22.76 1.88
C SER A 73 6.07 -21.74 3.03
N GLY A 74 4.94 -21.51 3.71
CA GLY A 74 4.85 -21.21 5.15
C GLY A 74 5.75 -20.14 5.81
N THR A 75 6.19 -19.07 5.14
CA THR A 75 7.21 -18.18 5.75
C THR A 75 6.73 -16.77 6.14
N ILE A 76 5.64 -16.22 5.59
CA ILE A 76 5.22 -14.84 5.89
C ILE A 76 3.69 -14.75 6.03
N SER A 77 3.22 -14.39 7.23
CA SER A 77 1.79 -14.09 7.45
C SER A 77 1.38 -12.84 6.65
N PRO A 78 0.23 -12.84 5.95
CA PRO A 78 -0.26 -11.67 5.24
C PRO A 78 -0.54 -10.47 6.16
N LEU A 79 -0.68 -10.70 7.48
CA LEU A 79 -0.77 -9.63 8.48
C LEU A 79 0.51 -8.79 8.60
N PHE A 80 1.66 -9.28 8.12
CA PHE A 80 2.88 -8.47 8.08
C PHE A 80 2.79 -7.31 7.07
N VAL A 81 1.99 -7.44 6.01
CA VAL A 81 1.88 -6.39 4.97
C VAL A 81 1.34 -5.08 5.54
N PRO A 82 0.18 -5.04 6.24
CA PRO A 82 -0.31 -3.78 6.80
C PRO A 82 0.62 -3.20 7.87
N ILE A 83 1.30 -4.05 8.65
CA ILE A 83 2.30 -3.60 9.64
C ILE A 83 3.49 -2.92 8.94
N PHE A 84 4.02 -3.56 7.90
CA PHE A 84 5.11 -3.01 7.10
C PHE A 84 4.72 -1.68 6.45
N VAL A 85 3.55 -1.62 5.81
CA VAL A 85 3.05 -0.43 5.12
C VAL A 85 2.84 0.72 6.10
N LEU A 86 2.28 0.45 7.29
CA LEU A 86 2.12 1.48 8.33
C LEU A 86 3.46 1.99 8.86
N SER A 87 4.43 1.08 9.04
CA SER A 87 5.79 1.43 9.48
C SER A 87 6.50 2.29 8.45
N LEU A 88 6.33 1.97 7.16
CA LEU A 88 6.82 2.77 6.04
C LEU A 88 6.15 4.15 6.01
N ALA A 89 4.83 4.22 6.14
CA ALA A 89 4.10 5.50 6.17
C ALA A 89 4.59 6.41 7.31
N CYS A 90 4.76 5.86 8.51
CA CYS A 90 5.33 6.57 9.65
C CYS A 90 6.73 7.09 9.37
N LEU A 91 7.59 6.28 8.74
CA LEU A 91 8.94 6.69 8.38
C LEU A 91 8.94 7.82 7.34
N LEU A 92 8.03 7.80 6.37
CA LEU A 92 7.92 8.83 5.34
C LEU A 92 7.40 10.14 5.89
N GLU A 93 6.34 10.12 6.70
CA GLU A 93 5.84 11.30 7.43
C GLU A 93 6.93 11.91 8.33
N ALA A 94 7.66 11.10 9.08
CA ALA A 94 8.79 11.55 9.88
C ALA A 94 9.92 12.12 9.01
N GLY A 95 10.22 11.49 7.88
CA GLY A 95 11.22 11.95 6.92
C GLY A 95 10.87 13.29 6.29
N GLN A 96 9.61 13.49 5.89
CA GLN A 96 9.10 14.77 5.38
C GLN A 96 9.18 15.86 6.44
N ALA A 97 8.81 15.56 7.70
CA ALA A 97 8.90 16.49 8.82
C ALA A 97 10.34 16.90 9.14
N LEU A 98 11.27 15.93 9.14
CA LEU A 98 12.69 16.19 9.41
C LEU A 98 13.39 16.95 8.28
N THR A 99 12.93 16.79 7.04
CA THR A 99 13.51 17.47 5.86
C THR A 99 12.82 18.80 5.53
N GLY A 100 11.76 19.16 6.26
CA GLY A 100 11.00 20.39 6.04
C GLY A 100 10.13 20.38 4.78
N VAL A 101 9.88 19.19 4.21
CA VAL A 101 9.01 19.02 3.03
C VAL A 101 7.54 19.17 3.39
N ALA A 102 7.12 18.62 4.53
CA ALA A 102 5.75 18.73 5.04
C ALA A 102 5.70 18.58 6.56
N THR A 103 4.62 19.05 7.19
CA THR A 103 4.32 18.75 8.61
C THR A 103 3.90 17.29 8.77
N PHE A 104 4.20 16.72 9.94
CA PHE A 104 3.76 15.39 10.31
C PHE A 104 2.25 15.40 10.58
N GLU A 105 1.48 14.64 9.80
CA GLU A 105 0.02 14.60 9.91
C GLU A 105 -0.44 13.23 10.42
N ALA A 106 -0.88 13.15 11.67
CA ALA A 106 -1.36 11.90 12.25
C ALA A 106 -2.61 11.34 11.52
N VAL A 107 -3.41 12.22 10.91
CA VAL A 107 -4.59 11.84 10.13
C VAL A 107 -4.19 11.09 8.86
N ASP A 108 -3.08 11.47 8.23
CA ASP A 108 -2.53 10.81 7.05
C ASP A 108 -2.09 9.36 7.40
N LEU A 109 -1.54 9.13 8.60
CA LEU A 109 -1.25 7.78 9.11
C LEU A 109 -2.50 6.94 9.38
N VAL A 110 -3.56 7.54 9.92
CA VAL A 110 -4.84 6.85 10.13
C VAL A 110 -5.44 6.44 8.79
N ALA A 111 -5.39 7.31 7.78
CA ALA A 111 -5.86 7.01 6.43
C ALA A 111 -5.03 5.88 5.79
N ALA A 112 -3.71 5.93 5.90
CA ALA A 112 -2.82 4.86 5.44
C ALA A 112 -3.15 3.52 6.09
N ALA A 113 -3.33 3.50 7.42
CA ALA A 113 -3.71 2.30 8.16
C ALA A 113 -5.07 1.75 7.71
N ALA A 114 -6.08 2.62 7.63
CA ALA A 114 -7.44 2.23 7.26
C ALA A 114 -7.50 1.64 5.84
N CYS A 115 -6.87 2.29 4.87
CA CYS A 115 -6.81 1.81 3.49
C CYS A 115 -6.01 0.50 3.38
N SER A 116 -4.86 0.40 4.04
CA SER A 116 -4.04 -0.80 4.04
C SER A 116 -4.76 -2.01 4.65
N ILE A 117 -5.38 -1.84 5.82
CA ILE A 117 -6.18 -2.89 6.47
C ILE A 117 -7.38 -3.24 5.59
N GLY A 118 -8.10 -2.25 5.08
CA GLY A 118 -9.27 -2.44 4.21
C GLY A 118 -8.92 -3.27 2.97
N VAL A 119 -7.83 -2.93 2.27
CA VAL A 119 -7.34 -3.70 1.12
C VAL A 119 -6.96 -5.12 1.51
N THR A 120 -6.30 -5.32 2.65
CA THR A 120 -5.92 -6.65 3.14
C THR A 120 -7.16 -7.51 3.40
N LEU A 121 -8.20 -6.95 4.03
CA LEU A 121 -9.47 -7.64 4.28
C LEU A 121 -10.21 -7.97 2.98
N VAL A 122 -10.26 -7.03 2.03
CA VAL A 122 -10.89 -7.25 0.71
C VAL A 122 -10.14 -8.32 -0.07
N TRP A 123 -8.81 -8.31 -0.02
CA TRP A 123 -7.97 -9.33 -0.66
C TRP A 123 -8.25 -10.73 -0.10
N ASP A 124 -8.27 -10.87 1.22
CA ASP A 124 -8.56 -12.15 1.88
C ASP A 124 -9.99 -12.62 1.59
N ALA A 125 -10.99 -11.74 1.71
CA ALA A 125 -12.37 -12.03 1.34
C ALA A 125 -12.50 -12.47 -0.13
N GLY A 126 -11.79 -11.77 -1.02
CA GLY A 126 -11.71 -12.10 -2.45
C GLY A 126 -11.18 -13.51 -2.66
N ARG A 127 -10.01 -13.85 -2.10
CA ARG A 127 -9.41 -15.19 -2.19
C ARG A 127 -10.33 -16.29 -1.68
N ARG A 128 -11.01 -16.06 -0.55
CA ARG A 128 -11.99 -17.00 0.01
C ARG A 128 -13.17 -17.22 -0.93
N ALA A 129 -13.70 -16.16 -1.54
CA ALA A 129 -14.82 -16.25 -2.48
C ALA A 129 -14.48 -17.09 -3.72
N ILE A 130 -13.23 -17.00 -4.21
CA ILE A 130 -12.75 -17.78 -5.37
C ILE A 130 -12.05 -19.10 -4.98
N ARG A 131 -12.14 -19.53 -3.71
CA ARG A 131 -11.54 -20.77 -3.18
C ARG A 131 -10.03 -20.90 -3.42
N LEU A 132 -9.31 -19.78 -3.53
CA LEU A 132 -7.86 -19.83 -3.49
C LEU A 132 -7.42 -20.17 -2.05
N PRO A 133 -6.36 -20.98 -1.87
CA PRO A 133 -5.83 -21.26 -0.54
C PRO A 133 -5.49 -19.94 0.19
N PRO A 134 -5.63 -19.89 1.53
CA PRO A 134 -5.29 -18.70 2.30
C PRO A 134 -3.81 -18.31 2.09
N ALA A 135 -3.54 -17.01 2.07
CA ALA A 135 -2.20 -16.45 1.91
C ALA A 135 -1.39 -16.57 3.21
#